data_AF-A0A7L2HSJ7-F1
#
_entry.id   AF-A0A7L2HSJ7-F1
#
_cell.length_a   1.000
_cell.length_b   1.000
_cell.length_c   1.000
_cell.angle_alpha   90.00
_cell.angle_beta   90.00
_cell.angle_gamma   90.00
#
_symmetry.space_group_name_H-M   'P 1'
#
loop_
_entity.id
_entity.type
_entity.pdbx_description
1 polymer ?
#
loop_
_entity_poly.entity_id
_entity_poly.type
_entity_poly.pdbx_seq_one_letter_code
_entity_poly.pdbx_strand_id
1 'polypeptide(L)'
;LPVWVVEDHQDVLPFIYRAIGSKHLPASNISFVHLDSHPDLLIPVNMPADTVFDKEALFSELSIENWIMPAVYAGHISQVVWLHPPWAQQISEGKHNFLIGKDISTTTMRVTGTDHYFLSDGLYVPADQLENQKPLNLHVILINPTEASNGCEESGEVASAKRLKLNADDTARSASASSSVAPGGLDHSTPSVKKKEVQNTSALNRAETLSECSASSSLRNSESPIREVVKDVCQVLQKGDAYVLDIDLDFFSVKNPFKEMYTQTEYELLQELYNFKKPHRNSTEEGLLDCVENRVHQLEDLEAAFADLCDSDDEETLQKWASYPGMKPLVQLVHSLKSRMESPDYEMV
;
A
#
# COMPACT_ATOMS: atom_id res chain seq x y z
N LEU A 1 10.57 -5.98 20.36
CA LEU A 1 10.85 -6.03 18.91
C LEU A 1 11.71 -4.82 18.57
N PRO A 2 12.69 -4.92 17.65
CA PRO A 2 13.25 -3.72 17.03
C PRO A 2 12.14 -2.98 16.28
N VAL A 3 12.23 -1.66 16.22
CA VAL A 3 11.33 -0.78 15.46
C VAL A 3 12.22 0.27 14.80
N TRP A 4 11.92 0.59 13.55
CA TRP A 4 12.57 1.64 12.77
C TRP A 4 11.47 2.55 12.24
N VAL A 5 11.86 3.78 11.88
CA VAL A 5 11.04 4.73 11.13
C VAL A 5 11.95 5.27 10.04
N VAL A 6 11.44 5.32 8.82
CA VAL A 6 12.09 5.85 7.63
C VAL A 6 11.17 6.94 7.05
N GLU A 7 11.69 7.79 6.17
CA GLU A 7 10.87 8.80 5.48
C GLU A 7 10.38 8.22 4.14
N ASP A 8 11.31 7.76 3.29
CA ASP A 8 10.99 7.03 2.06
C ASP A 8 10.94 5.51 2.30
N HIS A 9 10.08 4.82 1.58
CA HIS A 9 9.73 3.42 1.85
C HIS A 9 10.90 2.44 1.65
N GLN A 10 11.67 2.60 0.58
CA GLN A 10 12.82 1.74 0.23
C GLN A 10 13.96 1.78 1.26
N ASP A 11 14.06 2.83 2.08
CA ASP A 11 15.07 2.96 3.14
C ASP A 11 14.89 1.91 4.25
N VAL A 12 13.76 1.18 4.30
CA VAL A 12 13.57 0.05 5.22
C VAL A 12 14.48 -1.14 4.88
N LEU A 13 14.85 -1.33 3.61
CA LEU A 13 15.58 -2.51 3.13
C LEU A 13 16.99 -2.66 3.76
N PRO A 14 17.82 -1.59 3.88
CA PRO A 14 19.03 -1.59 4.70
C PRO A 14 18.85 -2.15 6.13
N PHE A 15 17.74 -1.85 6.80
CA PHE A 15 17.46 -2.34 8.16
C PHE A 15 17.07 -3.82 8.17
N ILE A 16 16.31 -4.28 7.19
CA ILE A 16 15.98 -5.70 6.99
C ILE A 16 17.26 -6.50 6.73
N TYR A 17 18.10 -6.07 5.79
CA TYR A 17 19.37 -6.73 5.46
C TYR A 17 20.33 -6.75 6.65
N ARG A 18 20.39 -5.67 7.43
CA ARG A 18 21.14 -5.62 8.71
C ARG A 18 20.57 -6.58 9.76
N ALA A 19 19.26 -6.75 9.85
CA ALA A 19 18.63 -7.69 10.76
C ALA A 19 18.91 -9.15 10.37
N ILE A 20 18.94 -9.47 9.07
CA ILE A 20 19.37 -10.76 8.52
C ILE A 20 20.85 -11.02 8.84
N GLY A 21 21.75 -10.10 8.47
CA GLY A 21 23.19 -10.24 8.69
C GLY A 21 23.58 -10.34 10.18
N SER A 22 22.81 -9.73 11.07
CA SER A 22 22.97 -9.84 12.53
C SER A 22 22.17 -10.98 13.17
N LYS A 23 21.47 -11.81 12.38
CA LYS A 23 20.69 -12.98 12.80
C LYS A 23 19.51 -12.67 13.74
N HIS A 24 18.97 -11.46 13.65
CA HIS A 24 17.66 -11.10 14.23
C HIS A 24 16.51 -11.55 13.31
N LEU A 25 16.77 -11.68 12.00
CA LEU A 25 15.93 -12.36 11.03
C LEU A 25 16.67 -13.60 10.47
N PRO A 26 15.95 -14.63 9.99
CA PRO A 26 16.53 -15.74 9.25
C PRO A 26 17.04 -15.28 7.87
N ALA A 27 17.85 -16.10 7.20
CA ALA A 27 18.38 -15.78 5.87
C ALA A 27 17.37 -15.98 4.72
N SER A 28 16.26 -16.63 4.99
CA SER A 28 15.22 -17.00 4.02
C SER A 28 13.90 -17.29 4.74
N ASN A 29 12.83 -17.51 3.97
CA ASN A 29 11.49 -17.83 4.45
C ASN A 29 10.89 -16.79 5.43
N ILE A 30 11.22 -15.51 5.22
CA ILE A 30 10.57 -14.39 5.91
C ILE A 30 9.18 -14.18 5.30
N SER A 31 8.17 -14.02 6.15
CA SER A 31 6.87 -13.49 5.76
C SER A 31 6.86 -11.97 5.90
N PHE A 32 6.47 -11.26 4.86
CA PHE A 32 6.26 -9.81 4.91
C PHE A 32 4.78 -9.51 5.14
N VAL A 33 4.45 -8.61 6.06
CA VAL A 33 3.10 -8.11 6.28
C VAL A 33 3.11 -6.61 6.04
N HIS A 34 2.36 -6.18 5.03
CA HIS A 34 2.37 -4.82 4.52
C HIS A 34 0.99 -4.17 4.71
N LEU A 35 0.93 -2.96 5.28
CA LEU A 35 -0.29 -2.16 5.42
C LEU A 35 -0.08 -0.86 4.65
N ASP A 36 -0.69 -0.75 3.46
CA ASP A 36 -0.50 0.39 2.54
C ASP A 36 -1.67 0.49 1.54
N SER A 37 -1.82 1.66 0.92
CA SER A 37 -2.60 1.88 -0.32
C SER A 37 -1.94 1.29 -1.57
N HIS A 38 -0.64 0.94 -1.53
CA HIS A 38 0.15 0.45 -2.65
C HIS A 38 0.71 -0.96 -2.38
N PRO A 39 0.91 -1.84 -3.39
CA PRO A 39 1.45 -3.18 -3.16
C PRO A 39 2.97 -3.20 -3.00
N ASP A 40 3.64 -2.26 -3.67
CA ASP A 40 5.10 -2.06 -3.76
C ASP A 40 5.86 -3.30 -4.27
N LEU A 41 5.19 -3.98 -5.21
CA LEU A 41 5.66 -5.18 -5.90
C LEU A 41 6.06 -4.91 -7.36
N LEU A 42 6.32 -3.66 -7.76
CA LEU A 42 6.98 -3.40 -9.04
C LEU A 42 8.46 -3.81 -8.97
N ILE A 43 9.14 -3.73 -10.10
CA ILE A 43 10.53 -4.08 -10.30
C ILE A 43 11.15 -2.99 -11.18
N PRO A 44 12.35 -2.47 -10.89
CA PRO A 44 13.02 -1.54 -11.80
C PRO A 44 13.27 -2.22 -13.16
N VAL A 45 12.51 -1.85 -14.19
CA VAL A 45 12.38 -2.63 -15.45
C VAL A 45 13.71 -2.83 -16.19
N ASN A 46 14.65 -1.88 -16.01
CA ASN A 46 15.95 -1.81 -16.66
C ASN A 46 17.11 -2.31 -15.78
N MET A 47 16.90 -2.57 -14.48
CA MET A 47 17.97 -3.01 -13.58
C MET A 47 18.36 -4.46 -13.89
N PRO A 48 19.65 -4.76 -14.12
CA PRO A 48 20.13 -6.15 -14.24
C PRO A 48 19.83 -6.94 -12.97
N ALA A 49 19.28 -8.14 -13.09
CA ALA A 49 18.84 -8.91 -11.92
C ALA A 49 19.97 -9.25 -10.94
N ASP A 50 21.20 -9.35 -11.43
CA ASP A 50 22.37 -9.67 -10.61
C ASP A 50 22.79 -8.48 -9.70
N THR A 51 22.31 -7.26 -9.97
CA THR A 51 22.50 -6.05 -9.12
C THR A 51 21.95 -6.25 -7.71
N VAL A 52 20.93 -7.09 -7.53
CA VAL A 52 20.36 -7.43 -6.21
C VAL A 52 21.38 -7.98 -5.21
N PHE A 53 22.49 -8.54 -5.70
CA PHE A 53 23.56 -9.08 -4.85
C PHE A 53 24.67 -8.05 -4.52
N ASP A 54 24.66 -6.87 -5.14
CA ASP A 54 25.45 -5.72 -4.71
C ASP A 54 24.55 -4.72 -3.99
N LYS A 55 24.64 -4.67 -2.66
CA LYS A 55 23.85 -3.79 -1.81
C LYS A 55 24.04 -2.29 -2.12
N GLU A 56 25.20 -1.87 -2.62
CA GLU A 56 25.50 -0.45 -2.86
C GLU A 56 24.92 0.01 -4.19
N ALA A 57 25.00 -0.83 -5.23
CA ALA A 57 24.31 -0.59 -6.49
C ALA A 57 22.79 -0.78 -6.38
N LEU A 58 22.32 -1.79 -5.64
CA LEU A 58 20.90 -2.03 -5.43
C LEU A 58 20.21 -0.81 -4.82
N PHE A 59 20.71 -0.26 -3.71
CA PHE A 59 20.04 0.84 -3.02
C PHE A 59 19.98 2.15 -3.83
N SER A 60 20.75 2.30 -4.92
CA SER A 60 20.63 3.42 -5.86
C SER A 60 19.62 3.20 -6.99
N GLU A 61 19.12 1.97 -7.17
CA GLU A 61 18.14 1.60 -8.22
C GLU A 61 16.72 1.45 -7.66
N LEU A 62 16.51 1.66 -6.35
CA LEU A 62 15.21 1.47 -5.69
C LEU A 62 14.44 2.78 -5.52
N SER A 63 13.12 2.66 -5.64
CA SER A 63 12.13 3.70 -5.35
C SER A 63 11.00 3.11 -4.51
N ILE A 64 10.10 3.97 -4.02
CA ILE A 64 9.04 3.66 -3.06
C ILE A 64 8.14 2.50 -3.48
N GLU A 65 7.97 2.26 -4.78
CA GLU A 65 7.02 1.32 -5.37
C GLU A 65 7.62 -0.05 -5.78
N ASN A 66 8.95 -0.22 -5.69
CA ASN A 66 9.66 -1.33 -6.36
C ASN A 66 10.63 -2.15 -5.48
N TRP A 67 10.74 -1.83 -4.19
CA TRP A 67 11.82 -2.30 -3.32
C TRP A 67 11.61 -3.69 -2.68
N ILE A 68 10.37 -4.20 -2.58
CA ILE A 68 10.07 -5.50 -1.95
C ILE A 68 10.60 -6.66 -2.82
N MET A 69 10.41 -6.57 -4.13
CA MET A 69 10.66 -7.67 -5.07
C MET A 69 12.14 -8.10 -5.18
N PRO A 70 13.13 -7.18 -5.12
CA PRO A 70 14.54 -7.52 -4.92
C PRO A 70 14.79 -8.44 -3.72
N ALA A 71 14.15 -8.21 -2.56
CA ALA A 71 14.29 -9.06 -1.38
C ALA A 71 13.64 -10.45 -1.55
N VAL A 72 12.64 -10.57 -2.44
CA VAL A 72 12.06 -11.86 -2.85
C VAL A 72 13.02 -12.59 -3.80
N TYR A 73 13.58 -11.92 -4.81
CA TYR A 73 14.55 -12.52 -5.74
C TYR A 73 15.86 -12.94 -5.05
N ALA A 74 16.32 -12.18 -4.05
CA ALA A 74 17.41 -12.58 -3.15
C ALA A 74 17.11 -13.86 -2.35
N GLY A 75 15.84 -14.27 -2.25
CA GLY A 75 15.37 -15.45 -1.51
C GLY A 75 15.14 -15.22 -0.02
N HIS A 76 15.15 -13.96 0.44
CA HIS A 76 14.91 -13.62 1.84
C HIS A 76 13.42 -13.71 2.19
N ILE A 77 12.56 -13.08 1.38
CA ILE A 77 11.10 -13.09 1.54
C ILE A 77 10.49 -14.21 0.69
N SER A 78 9.53 -14.96 1.25
CA SER A 78 8.80 -16.04 0.54
C SER A 78 7.27 -15.87 0.54
N GLN A 79 6.74 -15.12 1.50
CA GLN A 79 5.32 -14.75 1.59
C GLN A 79 5.21 -13.22 1.67
N VAL A 80 4.26 -12.62 0.97
CA VAL A 80 3.82 -11.23 1.21
C VAL A 80 2.34 -11.24 1.54
N VAL A 81 1.94 -10.49 2.56
CA VAL A 81 0.55 -10.29 2.98
C VAL A 81 0.26 -8.80 2.87
N TRP A 82 -0.38 -8.39 1.76
CA TRP A 82 -0.80 -7.01 1.54
C TRP A 82 -2.20 -6.80 2.11
N LEU A 83 -2.27 -5.97 3.15
CA LEU A 83 -3.49 -5.57 3.85
C LEU A 83 -3.85 -4.17 3.35
N HIS A 84 -4.83 -4.09 2.45
CA HIS A 84 -5.09 -2.88 1.66
C HIS A 84 -6.44 -2.23 2.01
N PRO A 85 -6.57 -0.90 1.91
CA PRO A 85 -7.82 -0.19 2.12
C PRO A 85 -8.76 -0.29 0.89
N PRO A 86 -10.07 0.02 1.01
CA PRO A 86 -11.06 -0.23 -0.04
C PRO A 86 -10.88 0.55 -1.36
N TRP A 87 -10.06 1.60 -1.34
CA TRP A 87 -9.71 2.39 -2.52
C TRP A 87 -8.49 1.86 -3.28
N ALA A 88 -7.67 1.02 -2.64
CA ALA A 88 -6.55 0.32 -3.27
C ALA A 88 -7.08 -0.95 -3.95
N GLN A 89 -6.93 -1.02 -5.28
CA GLN A 89 -7.52 -2.05 -6.15
C GLN A 89 -6.56 -2.48 -7.29
N GLN A 90 -5.25 -2.25 -7.09
CA GLN A 90 -4.19 -2.54 -8.08
C GLN A 90 -4.07 -4.04 -8.39
N ILE A 91 -4.14 -4.88 -7.34
CA ILE A 91 -4.09 -6.34 -7.42
C ILE A 91 -5.41 -6.90 -6.85
N SER A 92 -5.91 -7.99 -7.42
CA SER A 92 -7.19 -8.59 -7.00
C SER A 92 -7.11 -9.30 -5.64
N GLU A 93 -8.18 -9.31 -4.85
CA GLU A 93 -8.19 -9.96 -3.53
C GLU A 93 -8.08 -11.49 -3.63
N GLY A 94 -7.26 -12.09 -2.76
CA GLY A 94 -7.10 -13.55 -2.71
C GLY A 94 -5.67 -14.03 -2.46
N LYS A 95 -5.29 -15.11 -3.18
CA LYS A 95 -4.00 -15.80 -3.03
C LYS A 95 -3.37 -16.00 -4.39
N HIS A 96 -2.32 -15.24 -4.66
CA HIS A 96 -1.57 -15.27 -5.92
C HIS A 96 -0.25 -16.01 -5.69
N ASN A 97 0.09 -16.91 -6.61
CA ASN A 97 1.29 -17.73 -6.51
C ASN A 97 1.98 -17.68 -7.86
N PHE A 98 3.16 -17.06 -7.89
CA PHE A 98 3.93 -16.86 -9.10
C PHE A 98 5.42 -16.94 -8.80
N LEU A 99 6.23 -17.03 -9.85
CA LEU A 99 7.68 -17.03 -9.75
C LEU A 99 8.20 -15.62 -10.03
N ILE A 100 9.24 -15.21 -9.32
CA ILE A 100 10.13 -14.13 -9.73
C ILE A 100 11.47 -14.75 -10.15
N GLY A 101 12.08 -14.24 -11.20
CA GLY A 101 13.36 -14.73 -11.70
C GLY A 101 14.07 -13.68 -12.52
N LYS A 102 15.21 -14.08 -13.06
CA LYS A 102 15.95 -13.31 -14.07
C LYS A 102 15.53 -13.81 -15.44
N ASP A 103 15.04 -12.91 -16.29
CA ASP A 103 14.72 -13.27 -17.67
C ASP A 103 16.00 -13.55 -18.46
N ILE A 104 15.99 -14.65 -19.22
CA ILE A 104 17.10 -15.11 -20.06
C ILE A 104 17.37 -14.14 -21.22
N SER A 105 16.38 -13.38 -21.69
CA SER A 105 16.52 -12.50 -22.86
C SER A 105 17.09 -11.12 -22.52
N THR A 106 16.58 -10.44 -21.49
CA THR A 106 16.98 -9.10 -21.05
C THR A 106 18.01 -9.10 -19.92
N THR A 107 18.18 -10.22 -19.20
CA THR A 107 18.97 -10.34 -17.95
C THR A 107 18.45 -9.51 -16.76
N THR A 108 17.27 -8.90 -16.89
CA THR A 108 16.58 -8.13 -15.84
C THR A 108 15.64 -9.03 -15.01
N MET A 109 15.09 -8.53 -13.91
CA MET A 109 14.09 -9.26 -13.12
C MET A 109 12.71 -9.22 -13.77
N ARG A 110 12.03 -10.37 -13.86
CA ARG A 110 10.65 -10.52 -14.36
C ARG A 110 9.89 -11.57 -13.56
N VAL A 111 8.56 -11.63 -13.72
CA VAL A 111 7.65 -12.50 -12.96
C VAL A 111 6.76 -13.36 -13.86
N THR A 112 6.17 -14.42 -13.32
CA THR A 112 5.07 -15.17 -13.97
C THR A 112 3.69 -14.74 -13.45
N GLY A 113 3.58 -13.57 -12.83
CA GLY A 113 2.34 -13.03 -12.25
C GLY A 113 1.43 -12.44 -13.33
N THR A 114 0.16 -12.85 -13.35
CA THR A 114 -0.80 -12.48 -14.42
C THR A 114 -1.86 -11.44 -14.00
N ASP A 115 -1.81 -10.94 -12.76
CA ASP A 115 -2.58 -9.76 -12.36
C ASP A 115 -2.16 -8.55 -13.22
N HIS A 116 -3.14 -7.70 -13.55
CA HIS A 116 -2.95 -6.56 -14.44
C HIS A 116 -1.79 -5.64 -14.04
N TYR A 117 -1.50 -5.52 -12.74
CA TYR A 117 -0.40 -4.76 -12.16
C TYR A 117 1.00 -5.18 -12.65
N PHE A 118 1.21 -6.46 -13.00
CA PHE A 118 2.47 -6.90 -13.60
C PHE A 118 2.45 -6.78 -15.14
N LEU A 119 1.26 -6.80 -15.74
CA LEU A 119 1.07 -6.72 -17.19
C LEU A 119 1.12 -5.28 -17.72
N SER A 120 0.68 -4.30 -16.92
CA SER A 120 0.70 -2.87 -17.27
C SER A 120 2.11 -2.28 -17.36
N ASP A 121 3.08 -2.95 -16.72
CA ASP A 121 4.44 -2.44 -16.48
C ASP A 121 5.50 -3.37 -17.10
N GLY A 122 5.09 -4.26 -18.01
CA GLY A 122 5.99 -5.10 -18.80
C GLY A 122 6.71 -6.21 -18.02
N LEU A 123 6.24 -6.56 -16.81
CA LEU A 123 6.96 -7.42 -15.87
C LEU A 123 6.71 -8.93 -16.07
N TYR A 124 5.71 -9.32 -16.85
CA TYR A 124 5.36 -10.74 -17.06
C TYR A 124 6.17 -11.42 -18.16
N VAL A 125 6.70 -12.61 -17.86
CA VAL A 125 7.23 -13.59 -18.83
C VAL A 125 6.82 -15.03 -18.47
N PRO A 126 6.79 -15.96 -19.43
CA PRO A 126 6.63 -17.39 -19.20
C PRO A 126 7.68 -18.01 -18.26
N ALA A 127 7.29 -19.10 -17.59
CA ALA A 127 8.12 -19.73 -16.55
C ALA A 127 9.38 -20.42 -17.09
N ASP A 128 9.45 -20.76 -18.37
CA ASP A 128 10.64 -21.35 -19.01
C ASP A 128 11.66 -20.28 -19.49
N GLN A 129 11.27 -19.01 -19.52
CA GLN A 129 12.15 -17.88 -19.83
C GLN A 129 12.89 -17.31 -18.60
N LEU A 130 12.57 -17.80 -17.38
CA LEU A 130 13.19 -17.37 -16.13
C LEU A 130 14.30 -18.31 -15.65
N GLU A 131 15.50 -17.78 -15.40
CA GLU A 131 16.52 -18.42 -14.56
C GLU A 131 16.43 -17.98 -13.08
N ASN A 132 17.09 -18.72 -12.19
CA ASN A 132 17.21 -18.44 -10.74
C ASN A 132 15.89 -18.32 -9.93
N GLN A 133 14.77 -18.76 -10.51
CA GLN A 133 13.39 -18.71 -10.03
C GLN A 133 13.22 -18.84 -8.49
N LYS A 134 12.46 -17.91 -7.89
CA LYS A 134 11.97 -17.95 -6.50
C LYS A 134 10.43 -17.93 -6.51
N PRO A 135 9.74 -18.81 -5.76
CA PRO A 135 8.29 -18.76 -5.63
C PRO A 135 7.86 -17.70 -4.59
N LEU A 136 6.97 -16.80 -4.99
CA LEU A 136 6.29 -15.87 -4.08
C LEU A 136 4.84 -16.33 -3.84
N ASN A 137 4.42 -16.34 -2.58
CA ASN A 137 3.01 -16.46 -2.20
C ASN A 137 2.52 -15.07 -1.77
N LEU A 138 1.74 -14.40 -2.61
CA LEU A 138 1.11 -13.13 -2.29
C LEU A 138 -0.32 -13.37 -1.78
N HIS A 139 -0.65 -12.77 -0.65
CA HIS A 139 -1.98 -12.75 -0.05
C HIS A 139 -2.51 -11.31 -0.02
N VAL A 140 -3.54 -11.02 -0.81
CA VAL A 140 -4.17 -9.69 -0.89
C VAL A 140 -5.47 -9.72 -0.10
N ILE A 141 -5.56 -8.89 0.93
CA ILE A 141 -6.64 -8.93 1.92
C ILE A 141 -7.20 -7.52 2.19
N LEU A 142 -8.45 -7.31 1.79
CA LEU A 142 -9.18 -6.05 1.97
C LEU A 142 -9.47 -5.76 3.46
N ILE A 143 -8.98 -4.63 3.94
CA ILE A 143 -9.34 -4.08 5.25
C ILE A 143 -10.48 -3.08 5.10
N ASN A 144 -11.69 -3.51 5.46
CA ASN A 144 -12.82 -2.60 5.59
C ASN A 144 -12.75 -1.83 6.92
N PRO A 145 -12.95 -0.50 6.92
CA PRO A 145 -13.10 0.26 8.16
C PRO A 145 -14.27 -0.30 9.00
N THR A 146 -14.01 -0.66 10.26
CA THR A 146 -15.09 -0.92 11.21
C THR A 146 -15.83 0.37 11.49
N GLU A 147 -17.15 0.38 11.31
CA GLU A 147 -18.00 1.46 11.82
C GLU A 147 -17.70 1.69 13.30
N ALA A 148 -17.37 2.92 13.66
CA ALA A 148 -17.26 3.32 15.05
C ALA A 148 -18.63 3.10 15.71
N SER A 149 -18.70 2.23 16.71
CA SER A 149 -19.95 1.95 17.40
C SER A 149 -20.43 3.23 18.08
N ASN A 150 -21.51 3.84 17.56
CA ASN A 150 -22.14 5.06 18.04
C ASN A 150 -22.79 4.85 19.43
N GLY A 151 -21.94 4.68 20.44
CA GLY A 151 -22.25 4.26 21.80
C GLY A 151 -21.67 5.19 22.86
N CYS A 152 -21.48 6.47 22.52
CA CYS A 152 -21.26 7.55 23.48
C CYS A 152 -22.10 8.75 23.02
N GLU A 153 -23.00 9.22 23.89
CA GLU A 153 -23.83 10.39 23.59
C GLU A 153 -22.95 11.65 23.62
N GLU A 154 -22.97 12.47 22.57
CA GLU A 154 -22.27 13.76 22.56
C GLU A 154 -22.90 14.76 23.53
N SER A 155 -22.49 14.69 24.79
CA SER A 155 -22.48 15.88 25.65
C SER A 155 -21.44 16.83 25.09
N GLY A 156 -21.88 17.75 24.24
CA GLY A 156 -21.00 18.50 23.33
C GLY A 156 -20.02 19.44 24.03
N GLU A 157 -18.77 19.01 24.16
CA GLU A 157 -17.59 19.89 24.24
C GLU A 157 -16.57 19.48 23.16
N VAL A 158 -16.29 20.40 22.23
CA VAL A 158 -15.38 20.15 21.10
C VAL A 158 -13.95 20.00 21.62
N ALA A 159 -13.45 18.76 21.65
CA ALA A 159 -12.11 18.38 22.10
C ALA A 159 -11.01 18.90 21.15
N SER A 160 -10.80 20.21 21.17
CA SER A 160 -9.80 20.92 20.37
C SER A 160 -8.41 20.33 20.63
N ALA A 161 -7.77 19.83 19.56
CA ALA A 161 -6.45 19.21 19.65
C ALA A 161 -5.44 20.16 20.31
N LYS A 162 -4.91 19.77 21.48
CA LYS A 162 -3.94 20.57 22.23
C LYS A 162 -2.58 20.57 21.54
N ARG A 163 -2.44 21.46 20.56
CA ARG A 163 -1.19 21.83 19.88
C ARG A 163 -0.04 21.94 20.90
N LEU A 164 0.94 21.05 20.80
CA LEU A 164 2.05 20.99 21.74
C LEU A 164 2.87 22.27 21.63
N LYS A 165 2.88 23.10 22.69
CA LYS A 165 3.56 24.39 22.66
C LYS A 165 5.02 24.22 23.08
N LEU A 166 5.90 24.03 22.09
CA LEU A 166 7.33 24.19 22.27
C LEU A 166 7.62 25.64 22.71
N ASN A 167 8.10 25.80 23.94
CA ASN A 167 8.60 27.09 24.43
C ASN A 167 10.09 27.19 24.07
N ALA A 168 10.41 27.97 23.05
CA ALA A 168 11.76 28.47 22.85
C ALA A 168 11.99 29.66 23.79
N ASP A 169 12.83 29.48 24.80
CA ASP A 169 13.89 30.41 25.25
C ASP A 169 14.33 30.05 26.67
N ASP A 170 15.62 29.73 26.83
CA ASP A 170 16.29 29.73 28.14
C ASP A 170 17.73 30.26 27.97
N THR A 171 17.86 31.59 28.04
CA THR A 171 19.13 32.30 27.85
C THR A 171 19.69 32.79 29.19
N ALA A 172 20.93 32.39 29.45
CA ALA A 172 21.86 32.97 30.44
C ALA A 172 21.50 32.90 31.94
N ARG A 173 22.18 31.95 32.60
CA ARG A 173 22.54 31.91 34.03
C ARG A 173 22.61 33.27 34.77
N SER A 174 22.02 33.35 35.96
CA SER A 174 22.62 34.05 37.12
C SER A 174 22.14 33.45 38.46
N ALA A 175 22.87 33.69 39.55
CA ALA A 175 22.77 32.95 40.81
C ALA A 175 21.97 33.65 41.93
N SER A 176 21.36 32.90 42.87
CA SER A 176 21.81 32.85 44.29
C SER A 176 20.80 32.27 45.34
N ALA A 177 21.32 31.37 46.19
CA ALA A 177 21.04 31.12 47.63
C ALA A 177 19.61 31.00 48.26
N SER A 178 19.40 29.86 48.97
CA SER A 178 18.68 29.67 50.27
C SER A 178 17.14 29.90 50.40
N SER A 179 16.36 29.22 51.28
CA SER A 179 16.53 27.98 52.09
C SER A 179 15.25 27.58 52.87
N SER A 180 14.90 26.27 52.94
CA SER A 180 13.95 25.62 53.91
C SER A 180 12.46 26.10 53.90
N VAL A 181 11.42 25.44 54.46
CA VAL A 181 11.26 24.31 55.42
C VAL A 181 10.00 23.44 55.06
N ALA A 182 9.73 22.35 55.79
CA ALA A 182 8.49 21.51 55.79
C ALA A 182 7.97 21.35 57.26
N PRO A 183 7.03 20.44 57.70
CA PRO A 183 6.22 19.40 57.02
C PRO A 183 4.74 19.19 57.54
N GLY A 184 4.04 18.12 57.08
CA GLY A 184 2.86 17.45 57.73
C GLY A 184 1.50 17.56 56.99
N GLY A 185 0.51 16.63 57.11
CA GLY A 185 0.47 15.24 57.68
C GLY A 185 -0.96 14.67 57.94
N LEU A 186 -1.15 13.34 57.76
CA LEU A 186 -2.23 12.41 58.25
C LEU A 186 -3.69 12.35 57.65
N ASP A 187 -3.97 11.24 56.93
CA ASP A 187 -4.95 10.13 57.14
C ASP A 187 -6.50 10.23 57.38
N HIS A 188 -7.18 9.18 56.83
CA HIS A 188 -8.31 8.33 57.37
C HIS A 188 -9.71 8.22 56.69
N SER A 189 -9.92 7.07 56.00
CA SER A 189 -10.94 6.00 56.18
C SER A 189 -12.48 6.23 56.34
N THR A 190 -13.25 5.87 55.28
CA THR A 190 -14.40 4.89 55.14
C THR A 190 -15.14 4.23 56.35
N PRO A 191 -16.29 3.49 56.18
CA PRO A 191 -17.43 3.53 55.21
C PRO A 191 -18.86 3.19 55.80
N SER A 192 -19.93 3.19 54.97
CA SER A 192 -21.27 2.55 55.20
C SER A 192 -22.21 2.65 53.96
N VAL A 193 -23.32 1.91 53.72
CA VAL A 193 -23.82 0.55 54.12
C VAL A 193 -24.92 0.06 53.12
N LYS A 194 -25.52 -1.15 53.24
CA LYS A 194 -26.47 -1.79 52.27
C LYS A 194 -27.95 -1.85 52.72
N LYS A 195 -28.93 -1.98 51.77
CA LYS A 195 -30.19 -2.81 51.74
C LYS A 195 -31.27 -2.22 50.77
N LYS A 196 -32.31 -2.91 50.24
CA LYS A 196 -32.63 -4.34 49.88
C LYS A 196 -34.02 -4.41 49.16
N GLU A 197 -34.20 -5.30 48.15
CA GLU A 197 -35.44 -6.11 47.85
C GLU A 197 -36.85 -5.43 47.66
N VAL A 198 -37.97 -6.03 47.14
CA VAL A 198 -38.34 -7.40 46.65
C VAL A 198 -39.53 -7.40 45.63
N GLN A 199 -39.45 -8.26 44.60
CA GLN A 199 -40.44 -9.13 43.86
C GLN A 199 -41.99 -8.90 43.71
N ASN A 200 -42.58 -9.68 42.76
CA ASN A 200 -43.98 -10.25 42.67
C ASN A 200 -45.10 -9.37 42.04
N THR A 201 -46.22 -9.83 41.42
CA THR A 201 -46.82 -11.12 40.92
C THR A 201 -48.14 -10.80 40.14
N SER A 202 -48.82 -11.60 39.30
CA SER A 202 -48.52 -12.76 38.40
C SER A 202 -49.83 -13.30 37.73
N ALA A 203 -49.75 -13.94 36.53
CA ALA A 203 -50.77 -14.81 35.86
C ALA A 203 -52.11 -14.16 35.37
N LEU A 204 -52.96 -14.75 34.49
CA LEU A 204 -52.84 -15.66 33.31
C LEU A 204 -54.27 -15.89 32.72
N ASN A 205 -54.52 -15.82 31.38
CA ASN A 205 -55.54 -16.66 30.67
C ASN A 205 -55.70 -16.43 29.14
N ARG A 206 -55.86 -17.56 28.45
CA ARG A 206 -55.93 -17.91 27.02
C ARG A 206 -57.16 -17.41 26.22
N ALA A 207 -56.94 -17.06 24.94
CA ALA A 207 -57.85 -17.29 23.80
C ALA A 207 -57.02 -17.44 22.50
N GLU A 208 -57.55 -18.06 21.45
CA GLU A 208 -56.80 -18.49 20.25
C GLU A 208 -57.35 -17.93 18.94
N THR A 209 -56.50 -17.35 18.07
CA THR A 209 -56.54 -17.54 16.61
C THR A 209 -55.29 -17.01 15.88
N LEU A 210 -54.68 -17.89 15.07
CA LEU A 210 -53.92 -17.67 13.83
C LEU A 210 -53.39 -16.26 13.49
N SER A 211 -52.06 -16.07 13.47
CA SER A 211 -51.26 -16.02 12.22
C SER A 211 -49.76 -15.81 12.48
N GLU A 212 -48.96 -16.00 11.42
CA GLU A 212 -47.55 -15.60 11.20
C GLU A 212 -46.43 -16.28 12.03
N CYS A 213 -45.29 -16.47 11.38
CA CYS A 213 -44.14 -17.18 11.92
C CYS A 213 -43.17 -16.23 12.63
N SER A 214 -42.80 -16.52 13.87
CA SER A 214 -41.69 -15.85 14.57
C SER A 214 -40.99 -16.79 15.53
N ALA A 215 -40.08 -17.59 14.97
CA ALA A 215 -39.08 -18.37 15.68
C ALA A 215 -37.77 -18.32 14.85
N SER A 216 -36.59 -18.13 15.44
CA SER A 216 -36.30 -17.80 16.84
C SER A 216 -34.95 -17.06 16.94
N SER A 217 -34.67 -16.57 18.14
CA SER A 217 -33.41 -15.94 18.56
C SER A 217 -32.15 -16.56 17.93
N SER A 218 -31.50 -15.82 17.04
CA SER A 218 -30.04 -15.88 16.88
C SER A 218 -29.46 -14.52 17.25
N LEU A 219 -28.95 -14.43 18.48
CA LEU A 219 -27.96 -13.42 18.85
C LEU A 219 -26.72 -13.72 18.02
N ARG A 220 -26.61 -13.10 16.84
CA ARG A 220 -25.39 -13.19 16.04
C ARG A 220 -24.32 -12.35 16.74
N ASN A 221 -23.32 -13.01 17.30
CA ASN A 221 -22.17 -12.33 17.90
C ASN A 221 -21.59 -11.32 16.90
N SER A 222 -21.49 -10.06 17.31
CA SER A 222 -20.80 -9.00 16.59
C SER A 222 -19.27 -9.12 16.69
N GLU A 223 -18.74 -10.35 16.66
CA GLU A 223 -17.31 -10.66 16.78
C GLU A 223 -16.56 -10.45 15.46
N SER A 224 -16.73 -9.25 14.89
CA SER A 224 -15.81 -8.49 14.02
C SER A 224 -15.10 -9.25 12.87
N PRO A 225 -15.33 -8.89 11.59
CA PRO A 225 -14.55 -9.40 10.45
C PRO A 225 -13.02 -9.31 10.62
N ILE A 226 -12.53 -8.33 11.39
CA ILE A 226 -11.13 -8.20 11.80
C ILE A 226 -10.56 -9.50 12.41
N ARG A 227 -11.36 -10.29 13.14
CA ARG A 227 -10.91 -11.58 13.70
C ARG A 227 -10.68 -12.65 12.64
N GLU A 228 -11.42 -12.60 11.54
CA GLU A 228 -11.24 -13.51 10.41
C GLU A 228 -9.98 -13.13 9.63
N VAL A 229 -9.80 -11.82 9.36
CA VAL A 229 -8.55 -11.27 8.81
C VAL A 229 -7.33 -11.65 9.66
N VAL A 230 -7.35 -11.38 10.97
CA VAL A 230 -6.21 -11.71 11.87
C VAL A 230 -5.93 -13.20 11.90
N LYS A 231 -6.96 -14.06 11.84
CA LYS A 231 -6.79 -15.52 11.77
C LYS A 231 -6.14 -15.95 10.45
N ASP A 232 -6.54 -15.35 9.33
CA ASP A 232 -5.99 -15.68 8.01
C ASP A 232 -4.54 -15.19 7.87
N VAL A 233 -4.23 -13.97 8.34
CA VAL A 233 -2.83 -13.47 8.47
C VAL A 233 -2.01 -14.43 9.34
N CYS A 234 -2.50 -14.82 10.52
CA CYS A 234 -1.84 -15.81 11.37
C CYS A 234 -1.61 -17.16 10.67
N GLN A 235 -2.51 -17.60 9.78
CA GLN A 235 -2.32 -18.83 9.00
C GLN A 235 -1.20 -18.70 7.95
N VAL A 236 -0.99 -17.51 7.38
CA VAL A 236 0.17 -17.26 6.49
C VAL A 236 1.46 -17.21 7.31
N LEU A 237 1.47 -16.46 8.41
CA LEU A 237 2.64 -16.30 9.27
C LEU A 237 3.15 -17.62 9.84
N GLN A 238 2.27 -18.60 10.09
CA GLN A 238 2.64 -19.97 10.51
C GLN A 238 3.46 -20.77 9.48
N LYS A 239 3.59 -20.31 8.22
CA LYS A 239 4.46 -20.90 7.21
C LYS A 239 5.89 -20.33 7.23
N GLY A 240 6.08 -19.14 7.78
CA GLY A 240 7.34 -18.39 7.76
C GLY A 240 8.21 -18.69 8.98
N ASP A 241 9.53 -18.54 8.83
CA ASP A 241 10.50 -18.73 9.90
C ASP A 241 10.54 -17.51 10.85
N ALA A 242 10.22 -16.34 10.30
CA ALA A 242 10.00 -15.07 11.01
C ALA A 242 9.09 -14.17 10.16
N TYR A 243 8.73 -12.99 10.69
CA TYR A 243 8.03 -11.98 9.91
C TYR A 243 8.59 -10.56 10.13
N VAL A 244 8.43 -9.73 9.12
CA VAL A 244 8.49 -8.27 9.23
C VAL A 244 7.06 -7.75 9.13
N LEU A 245 6.74 -6.74 9.94
CA LEU A 245 5.50 -5.98 9.86
C LEU A 245 5.87 -4.56 9.45
N ASP A 246 5.26 -4.12 8.38
CA ASP A 246 5.39 -2.81 7.78
C ASP A 246 4.05 -2.08 7.81
N ILE A 247 4.09 -0.76 7.96
CA ILE A 247 2.90 0.08 8.16
C ILE A 247 3.20 1.45 7.58
N ASP A 248 2.73 1.70 6.36
CA ASP A 248 2.76 3.02 5.78
C ASP A 248 1.59 3.89 6.29
N LEU A 249 1.72 5.21 6.14
CA LEU A 249 0.69 6.18 6.50
C LEU A 249 -0.40 6.30 5.43
N ASP A 250 -0.08 6.05 4.16
CA ASP A 250 -1.02 6.07 3.04
C ASP A 250 -2.09 4.97 3.15
N PHE A 251 -1.86 3.90 3.92
CA PHE A 251 -2.90 2.96 4.34
C PHE A 251 -4.13 3.66 4.95
N PHE A 252 -3.89 4.74 5.70
CA PHE A 252 -4.94 5.49 6.39
C PHE A 252 -5.51 6.65 5.55
N SER A 253 -4.69 7.29 4.68
CA SER A 253 -5.10 8.47 3.91
C SER A 253 -4.13 8.85 2.77
N VAL A 254 -4.13 8.10 1.66
CA VAL A 254 -3.46 8.55 0.42
C VAL A 254 -4.13 9.80 -0.19
N LYS A 255 -3.30 10.73 -0.68
CA LYS A 255 -3.72 11.85 -1.56
C LYS A 255 -3.08 11.68 -2.93
N ASN A 256 -3.89 11.51 -3.98
CA ASN A 256 -3.40 11.62 -5.36
C ASN A 256 -2.90 13.06 -5.63
N PRO A 257 -1.60 13.29 -5.94
CA PRO A 257 -1.07 14.63 -6.14
C PRO A 257 -1.42 15.19 -7.54
N PHE A 258 -1.38 14.34 -8.57
CA PHE A 258 -1.67 14.67 -9.97
C PHE A 258 -3.05 15.30 -10.17
N LYS A 259 -4.02 14.95 -9.32
CA LYS A 259 -5.39 15.49 -9.33
C LYS A 259 -5.49 17.00 -9.03
N GLU A 260 -4.44 17.62 -8.48
CA GLU A 260 -4.35 19.07 -8.32
C GLU A 260 -3.46 19.75 -9.37
N MET A 261 -2.68 18.97 -10.13
CA MET A 261 -1.81 19.47 -11.20
C MET A 261 -2.54 19.58 -12.54
N TYR A 262 -3.31 18.54 -12.90
CA TYR A 262 -4.05 18.47 -14.16
C TYR A 262 -5.50 18.91 -14.04
N THR A 263 -6.00 19.57 -15.08
CA THR A 263 -7.44 19.77 -15.29
C THR A 263 -8.13 18.45 -15.64
N GLN A 264 -9.45 18.40 -15.51
CA GLN A 264 -10.26 17.24 -15.89
C GLN A 264 -10.01 16.80 -17.35
N THR A 265 -9.83 17.74 -18.28
CA THR A 265 -9.55 17.44 -19.69
C THR A 265 -8.13 16.94 -19.92
N GLU A 266 -7.12 17.51 -19.25
CA GLU A 266 -5.75 16.98 -19.29
C GLU A 266 -5.69 15.55 -18.73
N TYR A 267 -6.42 15.28 -17.64
CA TYR A 267 -6.55 13.95 -17.05
C TYR A 267 -7.27 12.95 -17.99
N GLU A 268 -8.32 13.37 -18.69
CA GLU A 268 -9.00 12.54 -19.71
C GLU A 268 -8.10 12.21 -20.90
N LEU A 269 -7.27 13.16 -21.35
CA LEU A 269 -6.28 12.94 -22.43
C LEU A 269 -5.15 12.00 -21.99
N LEU A 270 -4.65 12.15 -20.76
CA LEU A 270 -3.69 11.22 -20.14
C LEU A 270 -4.28 9.80 -20.02
N GLN A 271 -5.54 9.69 -19.61
CA GLN A 271 -6.26 8.40 -19.56
C GLN A 271 -6.44 7.76 -20.94
N GLU A 272 -6.49 8.53 -22.04
CA GLU A 272 -6.51 7.97 -23.40
C GLU A 272 -5.12 7.51 -23.86
N LEU A 273 -4.07 8.32 -23.62
CA LEU A 273 -2.68 8.01 -24.00
C LEU A 273 -2.15 6.76 -23.28
N TYR A 274 -2.23 6.75 -21.95
CA TYR A 274 -1.69 5.68 -21.10
C TYR A 274 -2.62 4.46 -21.00
N ASN A 275 -3.72 4.40 -21.77
CA ASN A 275 -4.76 3.37 -21.69
C ASN A 275 -4.22 1.94 -21.90
N PHE A 276 -4.11 1.16 -20.81
CA PHE A 276 -3.70 -0.24 -20.87
C PHE A 276 -4.86 -1.17 -21.28
N LYS A 277 -4.73 -1.80 -22.46
CA LYS A 277 -5.69 -2.77 -23.00
C LYS A 277 -5.54 -4.13 -22.30
N LYS A 278 -6.17 -4.25 -21.13
CA LYS A 278 -6.21 -5.47 -20.31
C LYS A 278 -6.61 -6.72 -21.12
N PRO A 279 -5.94 -7.86 -20.92
CA PRO A 279 -6.23 -9.09 -21.64
C PRO A 279 -7.58 -9.71 -21.22
N HIS A 280 -8.01 -10.75 -21.93
CA HIS A 280 -9.16 -11.52 -21.49
C HIS A 280 -8.78 -12.43 -20.30
N ARG A 281 -9.73 -12.66 -19.38
CA ARG A 281 -9.56 -13.56 -18.21
C ARG A 281 -9.12 -14.99 -18.56
N ASN A 282 -9.29 -15.38 -19.81
CA ASN A 282 -8.96 -16.70 -20.36
C ASN A 282 -7.94 -16.57 -21.52
N SER A 283 -7.13 -15.51 -21.58
CA SER A 283 -6.00 -15.43 -22.52
C SER A 283 -5.06 -16.62 -22.32
N THR A 284 -4.48 -17.10 -23.42
CA THR A 284 -3.38 -18.07 -23.36
C THR A 284 -2.07 -17.36 -23.02
N GLU A 285 -0.99 -18.12 -22.83
CA GLU A 285 0.35 -17.57 -22.55
C GLU A 285 0.83 -16.65 -23.68
N GLU A 286 0.58 -17.03 -24.94
CA GLU A 286 0.84 -16.19 -26.11
C GLU A 286 -0.01 -14.91 -26.08
N GLY A 287 -1.29 -15.02 -25.70
CA GLY A 287 -2.19 -13.87 -25.54
C GLY A 287 -1.90 -12.99 -24.32
N LEU A 288 -0.96 -13.38 -23.46
CA LEU A 288 -0.38 -12.53 -22.40
C LEU A 288 0.94 -11.90 -22.86
N LEU A 289 1.78 -12.65 -23.56
CA LEU A 289 2.97 -12.13 -24.25
C LEU A 289 2.61 -11.01 -25.22
N ASP A 290 1.65 -11.23 -26.13
CA ASP A 290 1.13 -10.22 -27.06
C ASP A 290 0.68 -8.95 -26.31
N CYS A 291 0.02 -9.13 -25.16
CA CYS A 291 -0.52 -8.03 -24.35
C CYS A 291 0.60 -7.21 -23.69
N VAL A 292 1.64 -7.88 -23.19
CA VAL A 292 2.85 -7.27 -22.62
C VAL A 292 3.67 -6.57 -23.70
N GLU A 293 3.94 -7.21 -24.82
CA GLU A 293 4.72 -6.64 -25.94
C GLU A 293 4.04 -5.38 -26.50
N ASN A 294 2.72 -5.40 -26.70
CA ASN A 294 1.97 -4.22 -27.14
C ASN A 294 1.94 -3.09 -26.07
N ARG A 295 2.16 -3.41 -24.79
CA ARG A 295 2.22 -2.42 -23.71
C ARG A 295 3.63 -1.85 -23.54
N VAL A 296 4.67 -2.65 -23.65
CA VAL A 296 6.07 -2.18 -23.63
C VAL A 296 6.29 -1.18 -24.78
N HIS A 297 5.94 -1.54 -26.02
CA HIS A 297 6.04 -0.60 -27.15
C HIS A 297 5.19 0.68 -26.95
N GLN A 298 4.02 0.61 -26.30
CA GLN A 298 3.22 1.81 -25.97
C GLN A 298 3.96 2.73 -24.98
N LEU A 299 4.66 2.16 -24.00
CA LEU A 299 5.43 2.92 -23.01
C LEU A 299 6.71 3.49 -23.62
N GLU A 300 7.43 2.71 -24.45
CA GLU A 300 8.61 3.17 -25.20
C GLU A 300 8.27 4.32 -26.16
N ASP A 301 7.16 4.22 -26.91
CA ASP A 301 6.68 5.30 -27.79
C ASP A 301 6.29 6.56 -26.97
N LEU A 302 5.77 6.42 -25.74
CA LEU A 302 5.42 7.55 -24.86
C LEU A 302 6.66 8.20 -24.23
N GLU A 303 7.58 7.41 -23.69
CA GLU A 303 8.86 7.88 -23.14
C GLU A 303 9.67 8.63 -24.21
N ALA A 304 9.79 8.07 -25.41
CA ALA A 304 10.45 8.72 -26.53
C ALA A 304 9.73 10.01 -26.99
N ALA A 305 8.39 10.06 -26.91
CA ALA A 305 7.64 11.27 -27.24
C ALA A 305 7.84 12.39 -26.21
N PHE A 306 7.82 12.09 -24.91
CA PHE A 306 8.07 13.12 -23.88
C PHE A 306 9.54 13.55 -23.82
N ALA A 307 10.49 12.65 -24.09
CA ALA A 307 11.91 13.02 -24.25
C ALA A 307 12.13 13.99 -25.44
N ASP A 308 11.51 13.72 -26.60
CA ASP A 308 11.50 14.65 -27.75
C ASP A 308 10.92 16.04 -27.38
N LEU A 309 9.86 16.07 -26.56
CA LEU A 309 9.19 17.31 -26.14
C LEU A 309 10.02 18.15 -25.14
N CYS A 310 10.92 17.52 -24.38
CA CYS A 310 11.91 18.24 -23.57
C CYS A 310 12.94 19.01 -24.42
N ASP A 311 13.23 18.53 -25.63
CA ASP A 311 14.12 19.20 -26.60
C ASP A 311 13.37 20.23 -27.48
N SER A 312 12.17 19.89 -28.00
CA SER A 312 11.29 20.84 -28.71
C SER A 312 9.81 20.45 -28.70
N ASP A 313 8.96 21.32 -28.16
CA ASP A 313 7.50 21.16 -28.09
C ASP A 313 6.73 21.88 -29.23
N ASP A 314 7.35 21.91 -30.42
CA ASP A 314 6.83 22.57 -31.62
C ASP A 314 5.81 21.74 -32.43
N GLU A 315 5.13 22.39 -33.39
CA GLU A 315 4.12 21.73 -34.23
C GLU A 315 4.69 20.64 -35.15
N GLU A 316 5.96 20.69 -35.57
CA GLU A 316 6.54 19.64 -36.42
C GLU A 316 6.75 18.36 -35.59
N THR A 317 7.30 18.49 -34.38
CA THR A 317 7.43 17.39 -33.41
C THR A 317 6.07 16.85 -32.96
N LEU A 318 5.08 17.71 -32.69
CA LEU A 318 3.73 17.28 -32.33
C LEU A 318 3.00 16.56 -33.46
N GLN A 319 3.08 17.04 -34.71
CA GLN A 319 2.45 16.37 -35.84
C GLN A 319 3.19 15.09 -36.28
N LYS A 320 4.52 15.02 -36.07
CA LYS A 320 5.31 13.76 -36.17
C LYS A 320 4.70 12.71 -35.26
N TRP A 321 4.62 12.95 -33.95
CA TRP A 321 4.11 11.97 -32.99
C TRP A 321 2.62 11.67 -33.19
N ALA A 322 1.78 12.67 -33.48
CA ALA A 322 0.35 12.47 -33.75
C ALA A 322 0.03 11.58 -34.97
N SER A 323 1.01 11.30 -35.84
CA SER A 323 0.87 10.35 -36.93
C SER A 323 0.89 8.87 -36.49
N TYR A 324 1.45 8.58 -35.30
CA TYR A 324 1.55 7.24 -34.75
C TYR A 324 0.20 6.77 -34.17
N PRO A 325 -0.10 5.44 -34.20
CA PRO A 325 -1.34 4.92 -33.63
C PRO A 325 -1.46 5.20 -32.13
N GLY A 326 -2.55 5.84 -31.71
CA GLY A 326 -2.81 6.17 -30.30
C GLY A 326 -2.32 7.55 -29.85
N MET A 327 -1.29 8.13 -30.50
CA MET A 327 -0.65 9.39 -30.06
C MET A 327 -1.41 10.69 -30.37
N LYS A 328 -2.59 10.61 -30.98
CA LYS A 328 -3.39 11.80 -31.35
C LYS A 328 -3.81 12.72 -30.19
N PRO A 329 -4.07 12.23 -28.95
CA PRO A 329 -4.37 13.10 -27.82
C PRO A 329 -3.19 13.95 -27.36
N LEU A 330 -1.94 13.56 -27.67
CA LEU A 330 -0.72 14.26 -27.24
C LEU A 330 -0.71 15.73 -27.65
N VAL A 331 -1.14 16.03 -28.87
CA VAL A 331 -1.26 17.41 -29.38
C VAL A 331 -2.20 18.25 -28.51
N GLN A 332 -3.35 17.69 -28.13
CA GLN A 332 -4.34 18.39 -27.31
C GLN A 332 -3.85 18.56 -25.87
N LEU A 333 -3.14 17.57 -25.34
CA LEU A 333 -2.52 17.62 -24.01
C LEU A 333 -1.46 18.72 -23.96
N VAL A 334 -0.50 18.71 -24.88
CA VAL A 334 0.57 19.71 -24.96
C VAL A 334 0.00 21.11 -25.22
N HIS A 335 -0.99 21.26 -26.11
CA HIS A 335 -1.68 22.54 -26.31
C HIS A 335 -2.39 23.03 -25.04
N SER A 336 -3.00 22.15 -24.25
CA SER A 336 -3.63 22.51 -22.97
C SER A 336 -2.58 22.97 -21.96
N LEU A 337 -1.51 22.20 -21.79
CA LEU A 337 -0.42 22.52 -20.86
C LEU A 337 0.23 23.87 -21.21
N LYS A 338 0.61 24.09 -22.47
CA LYS A 338 1.18 25.36 -22.97
C LYS A 338 0.23 26.55 -22.88
N SER A 339 -1.09 26.33 -22.72
CA SER A 339 -2.06 27.40 -22.46
C SER A 339 -2.12 27.84 -20.99
N ARG A 340 -1.58 27.01 -20.08
CA ARG A 340 -1.63 27.16 -18.62
C ARG A 340 -0.25 27.39 -17.98
N MET A 341 0.82 26.92 -18.62
CA MET A 341 2.20 26.91 -18.14
C MET A 341 3.10 27.61 -19.17
N GLU A 342 4.01 28.49 -18.71
CA GLU A 342 4.97 29.19 -19.58
C GLU A 342 6.04 28.25 -20.17
N SER A 343 6.41 27.23 -19.38
CA SER A 343 7.10 26.01 -19.81
C SER A 343 6.40 24.87 -19.09
N PRO A 344 5.75 23.92 -19.79
CA PRO A 344 5.35 22.66 -19.18
C PRO A 344 6.57 21.89 -18.67
N ASP A 345 6.35 21.07 -17.65
CA ASP A 345 7.31 20.10 -17.15
C ASP A 345 6.88 18.73 -17.68
N TYR A 346 7.58 18.20 -18.68
CA TYR A 346 7.22 16.95 -19.35
C TYR A 346 7.74 15.69 -18.63
N GLU A 347 8.65 15.84 -17.65
CA GLU A 347 9.09 14.71 -16.80
C GLU A 347 8.00 14.29 -15.80
N MET A 348 6.96 15.12 -15.63
CA MET A 348 5.85 14.92 -14.68
C MET A 348 4.57 14.33 -15.31
N VAL A 349 4.54 14.04 -16.63
CA VAL A 349 3.32 13.87 -17.47
C VAL A 349 2.99 12.42 -17.86
#